data_AF-A0A0P9S9R6-F1
#
_entry.id   AF-A0A0P9S9R6-F1
#
_cell.length_a   1.000
_cell.length_b   1.000
_cell.length_c   1.000
_cell.angle_alpha   90.00
_cell.angle_beta   90.00
_cell.angle_gamma   90.00
#
_symmetry.space_group_name_H-M   'P 1'
#
loop_
_entity.id
_entity.type
_entity.pdbx_description
1 polymer ?
#
loop_
_entity_poly.entity_id
_entity_poly.type
_entity_poly.pdbx_seq_one_letter_code
_entity_poly.pdbx_strand_id
1 'polypeptide(L)' 'MSTGRLQFFELHATNNRLLAKQAFRYIQLFYEIESEVRDLEPDLRSRIRHENAVPLMDALHAWMSAQRNLVPEGSGSGSG' A
#
# COMPACT_ATOMS: atom_id res chain seq x y z
N MET A 1 12.24 -26.13 19.53
CA MET A 1 12.39 -24.71 19.91
C MET A 1 12.79 -23.95 18.66
N SER A 2 11.91 -23.12 18.09
CA SER A 2 12.24 -22.30 16.92
C SER A 2 13.06 -21.09 17.37
N THR A 3 14.21 -20.87 16.77
CA THR A 3 15.12 -19.78 17.13
C THR A 3 14.49 -18.44 16.71
N GLY A 4 14.55 -17.41 17.58
CA GLY A 4 13.90 -16.11 17.36
C GLY A 4 14.23 -15.41 16.03
N ARG A 5 15.35 -15.74 15.37
CA ARG A 5 15.66 -15.27 14.01
C ARG A 5 14.72 -15.85 12.95
N LEU A 6 14.41 -17.14 12.99
CA LEU A 6 13.49 -17.78 12.03
C LEU A 6 12.05 -17.24 12.18
N GLN A 7 11.61 -17.03 13.42
CA GLN A 7 10.31 -16.42 13.72
C GLN A 7 10.22 -14.95 13.26
N PHE A 8 11.31 -14.19 13.39
CA PHE A 8 11.40 -12.82 12.87
C PHE A 8 11.35 -12.78 11.33
N PHE A 9 12.06 -13.68 10.64
CA PHE A 9 12.02 -13.79 9.18
C PHE A 9 10.64 -14.21 8.66
N GLU A 10 9.98 -15.17 9.29
CA GLU A 10 8.62 -15.59 8.91
C GLU A 10 7.58 -14.48 9.15
N LEU A 11 7.69 -13.74 10.26
CA LEU A 11 6.83 -12.59 10.53
C LEU A 11 7.05 -11.48 9.48
N HIS A 12 8.31 -11.15 9.16
CA HIS A 12 8.63 -10.16 8.13
C HIS A 12 8.15 -10.59 6.74
N ALA A 13 8.32 -11.86 6.36
CA ALA A 13 7.84 -12.38 5.09
C ALA A 13 6.31 -12.34 4.99
N THR A 14 5.62 -12.65 6.09
CA THR A 14 4.15 -12.58 6.17
C THR A 14 3.67 -11.13 6.08
N ASN A 15 4.32 -10.21 6.81
CA ASN A 15 4.00 -8.79 6.78
C ASN A 15 4.19 -8.20 5.36
N ASN A 16 5.32 -8.49 4.70
CA ASN A 16 5.58 -8.07 3.33
C ASN A 16 4.56 -8.63 2.33
N ARG A 17 4.10 -9.87 2.52
CA ARG A 17 3.06 -10.46 1.66
C ARG A 17 1.70 -9.78 1.85
N LEU A 18 1.36 -9.39 3.07
CA LEU A 18 0.12 -8.65 3.35
C LEU A 18 0.18 -7.23 2.76
N LEU A 19 1.31 -6.53 2.93
CA LEU A 19 1.58 -5.24 2.32
C LEU A 19 1.46 -5.31 0.79
N ALA A 20 2.09 -6.31 0.17
CA ALA A 20 2.02 -6.53 -1.27
C ALA A 20 0.58 -6.76 -1.74
N LYS A 21 -0.18 -7.63 -1.06
CA LYS A 21 -1.60 -7.88 -1.38
C LYS A 21 -2.45 -6.61 -1.31
N GLN A 22 -2.23 -5.77 -0.29
CA GLN A 22 -2.97 -4.52 -0.15
C GLN A 22 -2.60 -3.52 -1.27
N ALA A 23 -1.32 -3.39 -1.60
CA ALA A 23 -0.86 -2.55 -2.70
C ALA A 23 -1.45 -3.02 -4.06
N PHE A 24 -1.50 -4.34 -4.31
CA PHE A 24 -2.14 -4.88 -5.51
C PHE A 24 -3.62 -4.50 -5.61
N ARG A 25 -4.36 -4.46 -4.50
CA ARG A 25 -5.77 -4.02 -4.53
C ARG A 25 -5.90 -2.56 -4.96
N TYR A 26 -5.06 -1.67 -4.46
CA TYR A 26 -5.08 -0.26 -4.89
C TYR A 26 -4.75 -0.10 -6.37
N ILE A 27 -3.74 -0.83 -6.86
CA ILE A 27 -3.36 -0.82 -8.28
C ILE A 27 -4.52 -1.33 -9.14
N GLN A 28 -5.19 -2.41 -8.73
CA GLN A 28 -6.34 -2.95 -9.45
C GLN A 28 -7.49 -1.93 -9.55
N LEU A 29 -7.84 -1.28 -8.43
CA LEU A 29 -8.88 -0.25 -8.41
C LEU A 29 -8.53 0.94 -9.33
N PHE A 30 -7.25 1.32 -9.40
CA PHE A 30 -6.82 2.38 -10.31
C PHE A 30 -7.01 1.97 -11.78
N TYR A 31 -6.66 0.74 -12.14
CA TYR A 31 -6.89 0.22 -13.50
C TYR A 31 -8.36 0.11 -13.85
N GLU A 32 -9.23 -0.20 -12.88
CA GLU A 32 -10.67 -0.23 -13.07
C GLU A 32 -11.19 1.16 -13.43
N ILE A 33 -10.83 2.19 -12.65
CA ILE A 33 -11.18 3.59 -12.93
C ILE A 33 -10.64 4.03 -14.30
N GLU A 34 -9.37 3.75 -14.61
CA GLU A 34 -8.79 4.12 -15.91
C GLU A 34 -9.44 3.37 -17.09
N SER A 35 -9.98 2.17 -16.85
CA SER A 35 -10.74 1.44 -17.86
C SER A 35 -12.12 2.03 -18.09
N GLU A 36 -12.81 2.48 -17.04
CA GLU A 36 -14.13 3.12 -17.13
C GLU A 36 -14.08 4.44 -17.89
N VAL A 37 -13.01 5.21 -17.71
CA VAL A 37 -12.88 6.54 -18.32
C VAL A 37 -12.23 6.55 -19.71
N ARG A 38 -11.81 5.38 -20.21
CA ARG A 38 -11.00 5.23 -21.44
C ARG A 38 -11.65 5.90 -22.66
N ASP A 39 -12.95 5.65 -22.84
CA ASP A 39 -13.71 6.07 -24.01
C ASP A 39 -14.55 7.34 -23.76
N LEU A 40 -14.32 8.01 -22.62
CA LEU A 40 -15.01 9.23 -22.26
C LEU A 40 -14.27 10.46 -22.79
N GLU A 41 -15.03 11.54 -23.00
CA GLU A 41 -14.49 12.85 -23.35
C GLU A 41 -13.48 13.35 -22.29
N PRO A 42 -12.44 14.10 -22.69
CA PRO A 42 -11.36 14.54 -21.80
C PRO A 42 -11.84 15.22 -20.51
N ASP A 43 -12.87 16.06 -20.60
CA ASP A 43 -13.42 16.78 -19.44
C ASP A 43 -14.07 15.82 -18.43
N LEU A 44 -14.83 14.84 -18.92
CA LEU A 44 -15.47 13.84 -18.09
C LEU A 44 -14.45 12.89 -17.47
N ARG A 45 -13.42 12.51 -18.23
CA ARG A 45 -12.27 11.75 -17.74
C ARG A 45 -11.55 12.47 -16.60
N SER A 46 -11.30 13.77 -16.76
CA SER A 46 -10.67 14.59 -15.71
C SER A 46 -11.53 14.66 -14.45
N ARG A 47 -12.85 14.83 -14.62
CA ARG A 47 -13.78 14.89 -13.49
C ARG A 47 -13.83 13.58 -12.71
N ILE A 48 -13.97 12.45 -13.41
CA ILE A 48 -14.02 11.13 -12.78
C ILE A 48 -12.70 10.78 -12.09
N ARG A 49 -11.54 11.16 -12.65
CA ARG A 49 -10.26 11.01 -11.95
C ARG A 49 -10.22 11.80 -10.64
N HIS A 50 -10.70 13.03 -10.64
CA HIS A 50 -10.77 13.83 -9.41
C HIS A 50 -11.76 13.25 -8.39
N GLU A 51 -12.92 12.78 -8.83
CA GLU A 51 -13.94 12.22 -7.94
C GLU A 51 -13.54 10.86 -7.37
N ASN A 52 -12.89 10.00 -8.18
CA ASN A 52 -12.68 8.59 -7.83
C ASN A 52 -11.20 8.21 -7.61
N ALA A 53 -10.29 8.68 -8.48
CA ALA A 53 -8.89 8.26 -8.42
C ALA A 53 -8.08 9.06 -7.39
N VAL A 54 -8.35 10.35 -7.22
CA VAL A 54 -7.64 11.21 -6.26
C VAL A 54 -7.85 10.73 -4.81
N PRO A 55 -9.09 10.51 -4.32
CA PRO A 55 -9.29 10.01 -2.95
C PRO A 55 -8.66 8.64 -2.71
N LEU A 56 -8.63 7.79 -3.74
CA LEU A 56 -8.00 6.47 -3.68
C LEU A 56 -6.48 6.58 -3.53
N MET A 57 -5.85 7.49 -4.27
CA MET A 57 -4.41 7.77 -4.16
C MET A 57 -4.05 8.37 -2.80
N ASP A 58 -4.88 9.26 -2.26
CA ASP A 58 -4.69 9.83 -0.93
C ASP A 58 -4.80 8.74 0.15
N ALA A 59 -5.79 7.84 0.04
CA ALA A 59 -5.94 6.71 0.95
C ALA A 59 -4.74 5.74 0.87
N LEU A 60 -4.24 5.45 -0.33
CA LEU A 60 -3.02 4.66 -0.52
C LEU A 60 -1.80 5.35 0.12
N HIS A 61 -1.61 6.64 -0.11
CA HIS A 61 -0.49 7.41 0.44
C HIS A 61 -0.53 7.45 1.98
N ALA A 62 -1.70 7.73 2.57
CA ALA A 62 -1.91 7.72 4.01
C ALA A 62 -1.63 6.33 4.60
N TRP A 63 -2.12 5.27 3.94
CA TRP A 63 -1.89 3.90 4.38
C TRP A 63 -0.41 3.54 4.34
N MET A 64 0.31 3.79 3.23
CA MET A 64 1.75 3.50 3.12
C MET A 64 2.56 4.28 4.17
N SER A 65 2.19 5.53 4.44
CA SER A 65 2.81 6.35 5.48
C SER A 65 2.62 5.74 6.87
N ALA A 66 1.41 5.25 7.17
CA ALA A 66 1.12 4.57 8.43
C ALA A 66 1.90 3.25 8.58
N GLN A 67 2.06 2.49 7.50
CA GLN A 67 2.86 1.24 7.53
C GLN A 67 4.33 1.51 7.85
N ARG A 68 4.90 2.63 7.38
CA ARG A 68 6.28 3.01 7.69
C ARG A 68 6.52 3.29 9.18
N ASN A 69 5.51 3.78 9.89
CA ASN A 69 5.58 3.99 11.34
C ASN A 69 5.40 2.68 12.15
N LEU A 70 4.84 1.65 11.52
CA LEU A 70 4.61 0.34 12.15
C LEU A 70 5.78 -0.63 11.98
N VAL A 71 6.73 -0.33 11.08
CA VAL A 71 8.02 -1.01 11.01
C VAL A 71 8.96 -0.25 11.94
N PRO A 72 9.30 -0.77 13.14
CA PRO A 72 10.35 -0.17 13.93
C PRO A 72 11.63 -0.28 13.09
N GLU A 73 12.26 0.85 12.78
CA GLU A 73 13.69 0.91 12.49
C GLU A 73 14.36 -0.02 13.51
N GLY A 74 15.01 -1.08 13.03
CA GLY A 74 15.44 -2.18 13.86
C GLY A 74 16.12 -1.67 15.12
N SER A 75 15.66 -2.19 16.26
CA SER A 75 16.33 -2.20 17.56
C SER A 75 17.82 -1.86 17.46
N GLY A 76 18.15 -0.56 17.51
CA GLY A 76 19.43 -0.12 17.99
C GLY A 76 19.42 -0.46 19.46
N SER A 77 19.95 -1.63 19.82
CA SER A 77 20.24 -1.92 21.21
C SER A 77 21.26 -0.89 21.66
N GLY A 78 20.77 0.21 22.23
CA GLY A 78 21.46 0.86 23.32
C GLY A 78 21.66 -0.21 24.39
N SER A 79 22.89 -0.67 24.52
CA SER A 79 23.36 -1.32 25.73
C SER A 79 24.67 -0.64 26.03
N GLY A 80 24.67 0.09 27.15
CA GLY A 80 25.88 0.63 27.76
C GLY A 80 26.72 -0.45 28.41
#